data_AF-A0A525JV08-F1
#
_entry.id   AF-A0A525JV08-F1
#
_cell.length_a   1.000
_cell.length_b   1.000
_cell.length_c   1.000
_cell.angle_alpha   90.00
_cell.angle_beta   90.00
_cell.angle_gamma   90.00
#
_symmetry.space_group_name_H-M   'P 1'
#
loop_
_entity.id
_entity.type
_entity.pdbx_description
1 polymer ?
#
loop_
_entity_poly.entity_id
_entity_poly.type
_entity_poly.pdbx_seq_one_letter_code
_entity_poly.pdbx_strand_id
1 'polypeptide(L)'
;MKKIRPAFLLALCLAASAVAAADQFTADKPSPLKLAPPARGEETVVRFSGTVRIAGRFLAGWEGFDRKPRHLRVTFWPDATTARLLPHAAGAVKELVLTNNEQAVTMLLDPEAARKLLAKTLLSAEGDATVTIGDYQAVVECDHRWYTARLVSVTASRDIAVAAGESQRSGC
;
A
#
# COMPACT_ATOMS: atom_id res chain seq x y z
N MET A 1 -16.94 61.74 -13.01
CA MET A 1 -17.70 60.59 -13.58
C MET A 1 -16.73 59.86 -14.49
N LYS A 2 -16.42 58.56 -14.46
CA LYS A 2 -17.09 57.32 -14.02
C LYS A 2 -15.93 56.32 -13.75
N LYS A 3 -15.86 55.69 -12.57
CA LYS A 3 -14.81 54.71 -12.23
C LYS A 3 -15.17 53.34 -12.82
N ILE A 4 -14.30 52.78 -13.65
CA ILE A 4 -14.43 51.40 -14.18
C ILE A 4 -13.67 50.48 -13.22
N ARG A 5 -14.36 49.50 -12.64
CA ARG A 5 -13.76 48.44 -11.79
C ARG A 5 -13.35 47.26 -12.68
N PRO A 6 -12.10 46.76 -12.63
CA PRO A 6 -11.77 45.47 -13.20
C PRO A 6 -12.12 44.39 -12.18
N ALA A 7 -13.24 43.72 -12.38
CA ALA A 7 -13.57 42.49 -11.69
C ALA A 7 -13.45 41.36 -12.72
N PHE A 8 -12.26 40.80 -12.92
CA PHE A 8 -12.07 39.49 -13.56
C PHE A 8 -10.58 39.11 -13.50
N LEU A 9 -10.11 38.57 -12.38
CA LEU A 9 -8.80 37.90 -12.27
C LEU A 9 -8.71 37.18 -10.91
N LEU A 10 -9.66 36.30 -10.63
CA LEU A 10 -9.61 35.48 -9.41
C LEU A 10 -10.30 34.13 -9.64
N ALA A 11 -9.86 33.42 -10.67
CA ALA A 11 -10.29 32.05 -10.94
C ALA A 11 -9.19 31.19 -11.57
N LEU A 12 -7.91 31.49 -11.32
CA LEU A 12 -6.79 30.72 -11.88
C LEU A 12 -5.80 30.14 -10.85
N CYS A 13 -6.02 30.32 -9.54
CA CYS A 13 -5.07 29.84 -8.52
C CYS A 13 -5.42 28.48 -7.90
N LEU A 14 -6.60 27.91 -8.16
CA LEU A 14 -7.02 26.63 -7.54
C LEU A 14 -6.66 25.38 -8.36
N ALA A 15 -6.20 25.54 -9.60
CA ALA A 15 -5.76 24.41 -10.43
C ALA A 15 -4.28 24.04 -10.24
N ALA A 16 -3.47 24.91 -9.62
CA ALA A 16 -2.01 24.72 -9.53
C ALA A 16 -1.59 23.75 -8.40
N SER A 17 -2.38 23.61 -7.34
CA SER A 17 -2.02 22.79 -6.17
C SER A 17 -2.18 21.29 -6.39
N ALA A 18 -3.11 20.86 -7.26
CA ALA A 18 -3.27 19.44 -7.59
C ALA A 18 -2.15 18.90 -8.51
N VAL A 19 -1.59 19.77 -9.36
CA VAL A 19 -0.47 19.41 -10.25
C VAL A 19 0.84 19.26 -9.45
N ALA A 20 1.04 20.09 -8.41
CA ALA A 20 2.23 20.05 -7.57
C ALA A 20 2.39 18.78 -6.72
N ALA A 21 1.30 18.05 -6.44
CA ALA A 21 1.35 16.75 -5.76
C ALA A 21 1.68 15.58 -6.72
N ALA A 22 1.31 15.72 -7.99
CA ALA A 22 1.57 14.73 -9.05
C ALA A 22 3.06 14.69 -9.44
N ASP A 23 3.69 15.85 -9.52
CA ASP A 23 5.12 16.00 -9.89
C ASP A 23 6.08 15.42 -8.85
N GLN A 24 5.58 14.96 -7.70
CA GLN A 24 6.40 14.38 -6.64
C GLN A 24 6.57 12.87 -6.78
N PHE A 25 5.77 12.17 -7.59
CA PHE A 25 5.82 10.71 -7.68
C PHE A 25 6.49 10.25 -8.98
N THR A 26 7.51 9.42 -8.85
CA THR A 26 8.25 8.82 -9.97
C THR A 26 8.37 7.31 -9.80
N ALA A 27 8.71 6.61 -10.87
CA ALA A 27 9.08 5.20 -10.83
C ALA A 27 10.38 5.01 -11.61
N ASP A 28 11.27 4.16 -11.10
CA ASP A 28 12.60 3.95 -11.70
C ASP A 28 12.54 3.17 -13.02
N LYS A 29 11.38 2.60 -13.35
CA LYS A 29 11.02 1.96 -14.62
C LYS A 29 9.61 2.40 -15.03
N PRO A 30 9.25 2.30 -16.33
CA PRO A 30 7.89 2.57 -16.78
C PRO A 30 6.85 1.80 -15.96
N SER A 31 6.04 2.54 -15.20
CA SER A 31 5.01 1.96 -14.35
C SER A 31 3.70 1.77 -15.11
N PRO A 32 3.04 0.60 -14.97
CA PRO A 32 1.67 0.43 -15.41
C PRO A 32 0.66 1.15 -14.50
N LEU A 33 1.09 1.59 -13.31
CA LEU A 33 0.27 2.40 -12.41
C LEU A 33 0.29 3.86 -12.88
N LYS A 34 -0.89 4.47 -12.94
CA LYS A 34 -1.07 5.86 -13.35
C LYS A 34 -1.70 6.66 -12.24
N LEU A 35 -1.16 7.85 -11.99
CA LEU A 35 -1.74 8.74 -10.99
C LEU A 35 -3.22 8.97 -11.29
N ALA A 36 -4.05 8.73 -10.29
CA ALA A 36 -5.49 8.96 -10.36
C ALA A 36 -5.82 10.38 -9.88
N PRO A 37 -6.92 10.98 -10.35
CA PRO A 37 -7.39 12.26 -9.81
C PRO A 37 -7.64 12.14 -8.30
N PRO A 38 -7.30 13.17 -7.51
CA PRO A 38 -7.59 13.16 -6.08
C PRO A 38 -9.10 13.07 -5.85
N ALA A 39 -9.51 12.27 -4.87
CA ALA A 39 -10.89 12.27 -4.41
C ALA A 39 -11.17 13.57 -3.64
N ARG A 40 -12.41 14.08 -3.71
CA ARG A 40 -12.77 15.31 -2.98
C ARG A 40 -12.55 15.09 -1.48
N GLY A 41 -11.75 15.95 -0.85
CA GLY A 41 -11.50 15.92 0.59
C GLY A 41 -10.37 14.99 1.04
N GLU A 42 -9.64 14.35 0.12
CA GLU A 42 -8.48 13.50 0.43
C GLU A 42 -7.18 14.21 0.08
N GLU A 43 -6.70 15.09 0.96
CA GLU A 43 -5.43 15.83 0.74
C GLU A 43 -4.19 14.98 1.10
N THR A 44 -4.34 13.95 1.93
CA THR A 44 -3.23 13.14 2.45
C THR A 44 -3.05 11.79 1.74
N VAL A 45 -3.91 11.48 0.77
CA VAL A 45 -3.92 10.20 0.05
C VAL A 45 -3.69 10.44 -1.43
N VAL A 46 -2.62 9.85 -1.95
CA VAL A 46 -2.31 9.85 -3.38
C VAL A 46 -2.65 8.49 -3.96
N ARG A 47 -3.56 8.46 -4.94
CA ARG A 47 -4.10 7.22 -5.51
C ARG A 47 -3.53 6.96 -6.90
N PHE A 48 -3.38 5.68 -7.22
CA PHE A 48 -2.96 5.25 -8.54
C PHE A 48 -3.94 4.21 -9.08
N SER A 49 -4.28 4.35 -10.36
CA SER A 49 -5.10 3.40 -11.12
C SER A 49 -4.22 2.42 -11.89
N GLY A 50 -4.79 1.26 -12.22
CA GLY A 50 -4.10 0.17 -12.90
C GLY A 50 -3.69 -0.94 -11.95
N THR A 51 -2.95 -1.92 -12.50
CA THR A 51 -2.40 -3.04 -11.73
C THR A 51 -0.95 -3.25 -12.08
N VAL A 52 -0.19 -3.83 -11.16
CA VAL A 52 1.22 -4.16 -11.36
C VAL A 52 1.54 -5.50 -10.72
N ARG A 53 2.37 -6.29 -11.41
CA ARG A 53 2.91 -7.53 -10.88
C ARG A 53 4.23 -7.24 -10.17
N ILE A 54 4.34 -7.66 -8.92
CA ILE A 54 5.54 -7.53 -8.10
C ILE A 54 5.88 -8.87 -7.45
N ALA A 55 7.15 -9.06 -7.13
CA ALA A 55 7.63 -10.21 -6.38
C ALA A 55 8.26 -9.72 -5.08
N GLY A 56 8.27 -10.56 -4.04
CA GLY A 56 8.78 -10.18 -2.73
C GLY A 56 8.32 -11.13 -1.64
N ARG A 57 8.67 -10.76 -0.41
CA ARG A 57 8.29 -11.50 0.80
C ARG A 57 7.02 -10.92 1.39
N PHE A 58 6.17 -11.76 1.96
CA PHE A 58 5.01 -11.34 2.73
C PHE A 58 5.09 -11.82 4.19
N LEU A 59 4.40 -11.11 5.07
CA LEU A 59 4.08 -11.54 6.44
C LEU A 59 2.59 -11.27 6.65
N ALA A 60 1.83 -12.32 6.90
CA ALA A 60 0.47 -12.24 7.36
C ALA A 60 0.44 -12.56 8.86
N GLY A 61 -0.02 -11.64 9.70
CA GLY A 61 0.02 -11.85 11.14
C GLY A 61 -0.99 -11.03 11.91
N TRP A 62 -1.31 -11.50 13.10
CA TRP A 62 -2.11 -10.74 14.05
C TRP A 62 -1.23 -9.80 14.86
N GLU A 63 -1.49 -8.51 14.72
CA GLU A 63 -0.92 -7.45 15.56
C GLU A 63 -1.82 -7.19 16.78
N GLY A 64 -1.21 -6.79 17.88
CA GLY A 64 -1.94 -6.34 19.06
C GLY A 64 -1.05 -5.99 20.25
N PHE A 65 -1.65 -5.31 21.22
CA PHE A 65 -1.02 -4.97 22.49
C PHE A 65 -1.34 -6.04 23.55
N ASP A 66 -0.45 -6.22 24.53
CA ASP A 66 -0.57 -7.18 25.64
C ASP A 66 -0.83 -8.63 25.19
N ARG A 67 -0.15 -9.07 24.12
CA ARG A 67 -0.25 -10.44 23.57
C ARG A 67 -1.65 -10.85 23.11
N LYS A 68 -2.56 -9.89 22.92
CA LYS A 68 -3.92 -10.15 22.41
C LYS A 68 -3.98 -9.83 20.92
N PRO A 69 -4.16 -10.83 20.02
CA PRO A 69 -4.28 -10.58 18.58
C PRO A 69 -5.56 -9.80 18.25
N ARG A 70 -5.41 -8.53 17.84
CA ARG A 70 -6.52 -7.60 17.59
C ARG A 70 -6.76 -7.35 16.11
N HIS A 71 -5.70 -7.09 15.34
CA HIS A 71 -5.80 -6.69 13.94
C HIS A 71 -4.98 -7.63 13.07
N LEU A 72 -5.61 -8.24 12.06
CA LEU A 72 -4.90 -8.99 11.04
C LEU A 72 -4.30 -8.00 10.06
N ARG A 73 -2.99 -8.07 9.85
CA ARG A 73 -2.26 -7.27 8.87
C ARG A 73 -1.49 -8.19 7.93
N VAL A 74 -1.49 -7.85 6.65
CA VAL A 74 -0.59 -8.46 5.68
C VAL A 74 0.35 -7.39 5.13
N THR A 75 1.64 -7.58 5.39
CA THR A 75 2.70 -6.71 4.92
C THR A 75 3.48 -7.40 3.82
N PHE A 76 3.86 -6.65 2.79
CA PHE A 76 4.61 -7.13 1.63
C PHE A 76 5.86 -6.28 1.43
N TRP A 77 7.03 -6.91 1.32
CA TRP A 77 8.31 -6.27 1.02
C TRP A 77 8.71 -6.65 -0.41
N PRO A 78 8.46 -5.76 -1.39
CA PRO A 78 8.79 -6.03 -2.78
C PRO A 78 10.30 -6.16 -2.96
N ASP A 79 10.73 -7.04 -3.85
CA ASP A 79 12.13 -7.15 -4.24
C ASP A 79 12.59 -5.89 -4.98
N ALA A 80 13.91 -5.67 -5.00
CA ALA A 80 14.49 -4.48 -5.63
C ALA A 80 14.21 -4.38 -7.14
N THR A 81 13.91 -5.50 -7.82
CA THR A 81 13.71 -5.51 -9.27
C THR A 81 12.33 -4.99 -9.66
N THR A 82 11.31 -5.43 -8.93
CA THR A 82 9.90 -5.13 -9.17
C THR A 82 9.42 -3.91 -8.40
N ALA A 83 10.05 -3.57 -7.26
CA ALA A 83 9.80 -2.31 -6.55
C ALA A 83 10.04 -1.07 -7.44
N ARG A 84 10.94 -1.17 -8.42
CA ARG A 84 11.21 -0.12 -9.42
C ARG A 84 10.02 0.22 -10.31
N LEU A 85 8.98 -0.63 -10.34
CA LEU A 85 7.74 -0.37 -11.07
C LEU A 85 6.74 0.45 -10.24
N LEU A 86 6.99 0.65 -8.96
CA LEU A 86 6.06 1.30 -8.05
C LEU A 86 6.32 2.81 -7.99
N PRO A 87 5.30 3.65 -8.21
CA PRO A 87 5.43 5.08 -8.00
C PRO A 87 5.76 5.41 -6.54
N HIS A 88 6.79 6.22 -6.33
CA HIS A 88 7.27 6.66 -5.02
C HIS A 88 7.64 8.14 -5.05
N ALA A 89 7.56 8.79 -3.88
CA ALA A 89 7.90 10.21 -3.75
C ALA A 89 9.29 10.47 -3.16
N ALA A 90 9.86 9.49 -2.45
CA ALA A 90 11.17 9.63 -1.83
C ALA A 90 11.81 8.24 -1.64
N GLY A 91 12.53 7.80 -2.66
CA GLY A 91 13.24 6.52 -2.65
C GLY A 91 12.32 5.31 -2.86
N ALA A 92 12.95 4.17 -3.17
CA ALA A 92 12.24 2.94 -3.51
C ALA A 92 11.26 2.50 -2.40
N VAL A 93 10.11 1.98 -2.82
CA VAL A 93 9.11 1.38 -1.92
C VAL A 93 9.69 0.14 -1.27
N LYS A 94 9.88 0.18 0.05
CA LYS A 94 10.44 -0.94 0.82
C LYS A 94 9.37 -1.84 1.42
N GLU A 95 8.19 -1.30 1.69
CA GLU A 95 7.11 -1.98 2.40
C GLU A 95 5.76 -1.50 1.88
N LEU A 96 4.81 -2.44 1.79
CA LEU A 96 3.43 -2.26 1.37
C LEU A 96 2.50 -2.95 2.37
N VAL A 97 1.42 -2.28 2.77
CA VAL A 97 0.35 -2.90 3.54
C VAL A 97 -0.80 -3.28 2.60
N LEU A 98 -1.21 -4.54 2.64
CA LEU A 98 -2.38 -4.97 1.88
C LEU A 98 -3.67 -4.56 2.59
N THR A 99 -4.65 -4.07 1.85
CA THR A 99 -5.90 -3.53 2.43
C THR A 99 -7.00 -4.57 2.58
N ASN A 100 -6.94 -5.67 1.81
CA ASN A 100 -7.90 -6.77 1.84
C ASN A 100 -7.36 -7.99 2.62
N ASN A 101 -6.97 -7.77 3.88
CA ASN A 101 -6.19 -8.73 4.69
C ASN A 101 -6.72 -10.17 4.72
N GLU A 102 -7.99 -10.40 5.02
CA GLU A 102 -8.55 -11.77 5.08
C GLU A 102 -8.51 -12.46 3.71
N GLN A 103 -8.86 -11.73 2.64
CA GLN A 103 -8.76 -12.22 1.28
C GLN A 103 -7.29 -12.47 0.89
N ALA A 104 -6.38 -11.59 1.31
CA ALA A 104 -4.96 -11.75 1.03
C ALA A 104 -4.40 -13.02 1.69
N VAL A 105 -4.80 -13.31 2.93
CA VAL A 105 -4.44 -14.54 3.65
C VAL A 105 -4.88 -15.78 2.87
N THR A 106 -6.13 -15.83 2.41
CA THR A 106 -6.64 -17.01 1.69
C THR A 106 -6.00 -17.20 0.32
N MET A 107 -5.44 -16.14 -0.27
CA MET A 107 -4.74 -16.20 -1.56
C MET A 107 -3.25 -16.53 -1.44
N LEU A 108 -2.60 -16.10 -0.36
CA LEU A 108 -1.15 -16.25 -0.16
C LEU A 108 -0.77 -17.58 0.51
N LEU A 109 -1.62 -18.08 1.40
CA LEU A 109 -1.36 -19.27 2.20
C LEU A 109 -2.07 -20.50 1.65
N ASP A 110 -1.55 -21.68 1.97
CA ASP A 110 -2.30 -22.91 1.78
C ASP A 110 -3.58 -22.91 2.65
N PRO A 111 -4.62 -23.69 2.28
CA PRO A 111 -5.89 -23.68 2.99
C PRO A 111 -5.81 -24.00 4.48
N GLU A 112 -4.83 -24.82 4.91
CA GLU A 112 -4.67 -25.19 6.30
C GLU A 112 -4.07 -24.03 7.12
N ALA A 113 -2.98 -23.43 6.62
CA ALA A 113 -2.36 -22.28 7.26
C ALA A 113 -3.30 -21.06 7.30
N ALA A 114 -4.02 -20.79 6.21
CA ALA A 114 -5.04 -19.73 6.16
C ALA A 114 -6.12 -19.94 7.23
N ARG A 115 -6.67 -21.16 7.33
CA ARG A 115 -7.69 -21.49 8.35
C ARG A 115 -7.14 -21.32 9.77
N LYS A 116 -5.93 -21.79 10.05
CA LYS A 116 -5.29 -21.64 11.37
C LYS A 116 -5.03 -20.17 11.71
N LEU A 117 -4.54 -19.39 10.75
CA LEU A 117 -4.28 -17.97 10.95
C LEU A 117 -5.58 -17.21 11.22
N LEU A 118 -6.62 -17.40 10.40
CA LEU A 118 -7.91 -16.72 10.58
C LEU A 118 -8.62 -17.14 11.87
N ALA A 119 -8.44 -18.40 12.31
CA ALA A 119 -8.93 -18.88 13.59
C ALA A 119 -8.09 -18.43 14.81
N LYS A 120 -7.01 -17.64 14.59
CA LYS A 120 -6.07 -17.19 15.63
C LYS A 120 -5.35 -18.33 16.38
N THR A 121 -5.37 -19.55 15.83
CA THR A 121 -4.59 -20.69 16.35
C THR A 121 -3.18 -20.70 15.80
N LEU A 122 -2.94 -19.96 14.73
CA LEU A 122 -1.64 -19.50 14.26
C LEU A 122 -1.57 -17.98 14.37
N LEU A 123 -0.45 -17.44 14.83
CA LEU A 123 -0.28 -15.98 15.00
C LEU A 123 0.25 -15.29 13.75
N SER A 124 1.14 -15.95 13.01
CA SER A 124 1.72 -15.39 11.80
C SER A 124 2.21 -16.47 10.83
N ALA A 125 2.16 -16.16 9.54
CA ALA A 125 2.79 -16.91 8.47
C ALA A 125 3.51 -15.94 7.52
N GLU A 126 4.62 -16.38 6.97
CA GLU A 126 5.42 -15.61 6.03
C GLU A 126 5.88 -16.51 4.87
N GLY A 127 6.29 -15.89 3.78
CA GLY A 127 6.80 -16.60 2.62
C GLY A 127 7.10 -15.67 1.47
N ASP A 128 7.54 -16.22 0.34
CA ASP A 128 7.80 -15.47 -0.88
C ASP A 128 6.64 -15.62 -1.85
N ALA A 129 6.24 -14.52 -2.50
CA ALA A 129 5.16 -14.54 -3.47
C ALA A 129 5.42 -13.60 -4.65
N THR A 130 4.89 -13.99 -5.81
CA THR A 130 4.67 -13.08 -6.94
C THR A 130 3.19 -12.76 -7.00
N VAL A 131 2.86 -11.48 -6.85
CA VAL A 131 1.51 -10.98 -6.69
C VAL A 131 1.18 -9.94 -7.74
N THR A 132 -0.09 -9.84 -8.10
CA THR A 132 -0.64 -8.67 -8.79
C THR A 132 -1.35 -7.81 -7.77
N ILE A 133 -0.97 -6.55 -7.68
CA ILE A 133 -1.62 -5.56 -6.82
C ILE A 133 -2.39 -4.53 -7.67
N GLY A 134 -3.43 -3.96 -7.07
CA GLY A 134 -4.22 -2.85 -7.60
C GLY A 134 -4.56 -1.88 -6.47
N ASP A 135 -5.34 -0.84 -6.77
CA ASP A 135 -5.74 0.19 -5.81
C ASP A 135 -4.55 0.73 -5.00
N TYR A 136 -3.41 0.94 -5.66
CA TYR A 136 -2.17 1.35 -5.03
C TYR A 136 -2.25 2.81 -4.56
N GLN A 137 -1.82 3.06 -3.33
CA GLN A 137 -1.90 4.38 -2.70
C GLN A 137 -0.63 4.70 -1.92
N ALA A 138 -0.30 5.98 -1.86
CA ALA A 138 0.62 6.52 -0.89
C ALA A 138 -0.18 7.37 0.11
N VAL A 139 -0.01 7.10 1.40
CA VAL A 139 -0.67 7.79 2.50
C VAL A 139 0.39 8.48 3.34
N VAL A 140 0.13 9.72 3.73
CA VAL A 140 0.95 10.44 4.71
C VAL A 140 0.18 10.54 6.03
N GLU A 141 0.72 9.95 7.08
CA GLU A 141 0.17 10.00 8.43
C GLU A 141 1.30 10.27 9.42
N CYS A 142 1.13 11.28 10.29
CA CYS A 142 2.13 11.69 11.29
C CYS A 142 3.55 11.87 10.69
N ASP A 143 3.65 12.57 9.56
CA ASP A 143 4.88 12.78 8.77
C ASP A 143 5.56 11.51 8.23
N HIS A 144 4.91 10.35 8.38
CA HIS A 144 5.36 9.09 7.82
C HIS A 144 4.58 8.75 6.56
N ARG A 145 5.30 8.37 5.51
CA ARG A 145 4.70 7.91 4.26
C ARG A 145 4.62 6.40 4.25
N TRP A 146 3.43 5.89 4.01
CA TRP A 146 3.15 4.46 3.90
C TRP A 146 2.54 4.18 2.54
N TYR A 147 2.83 2.99 2.01
CA TYR A 147 2.25 2.54 0.75
C TYR A 147 1.26 1.42 1.03
N THR A 148 0.10 1.49 0.40
CA THR A 148 -0.94 0.48 0.54
C THR A 148 -1.39 0.01 -0.83
N ALA A 149 -1.89 -1.22 -0.90
CA ALA A 149 -2.48 -1.75 -2.12
C ALA A 149 -3.50 -2.84 -1.81
N ARG A 150 -4.37 -3.13 -2.77
CA ARG A 150 -5.22 -4.32 -2.74
C ARG A 150 -4.52 -5.47 -3.45
N LEU A 151 -4.51 -6.66 -2.85
CA LEU A 151 -4.09 -7.88 -3.54
C LEU A 151 -5.17 -8.31 -4.54
N VAL A 152 -4.80 -8.44 -5.81
CA VAL A 152 -5.71 -8.83 -6.91
C VAL A 152 -5.55 -10.30 -7.27
N SER A 153 -4.31 -10.80 -7.35
CA SER A 153 -4.03 -12.21 -7.65
C SER A 153 -2.65 -12.64 -7.13
N VAL A 154 -2.47 -13.95 -6.93
CA VAL A 154 -1.18 -14.58 -6.61
C VAL A 154 -0.81 -15.50 -7.77
N THR A 155 0.38 -15.32 -8.34
CA THR A 155 0.89 -16.15 -9.45
C THR A 155 1.75 -17.30 -8.95
N ALA A 156 2.49 -17.06 -7.87
CA ALA A 156 3.27 -18.09 -7.18
C ALA A 156 3.38 -17.72 -5.70
N SER A 157 3.30 -18.72 -4.83
CA SER A 157 3.62 -18.64 -3.40
C SER A 157 4.56 -19.80 -3.08
N ARG A 158 5.68 -19.53 -2.40
CA ARG A 158 6.74 -20.51 -2.08
C ARG A 158 7.27 -20.26 -0.67
N ASP A 159 7.90 -21.31 -0.12
CA ASP A 159 8.67 -21.24 1.13
C ASP A 159 7.87 -20.65 2.30
N ILE A 160 6.62 -21.13 2.45
CA ILE A 160 5.74 -20.69 3.53
C ILE A 160 6.30 -21.19 4.87
N ALA A 161 6.82 -20.26 5.66
CA ALA A 161 7.22 -20.50 7.04
C ALA A 161 6.10 -20.07 7.98
N VAL A 162 5.79 -20.94 8.93
CA VAL A 162 4.71 -20.75 9.90
C VAL A 162 5.35 -20.56 11.28
N ALA A 163 5.21 -19.37 11.85
CA ALA A 163 5.78 -19.07 13.16
C ALA A 163 4.73 -19.25 14.27
N ALA A 164 5.05 -20.13 15.22
CA ALA A 164 4.34 -20.27 16.48
C ALA A 164 5.07 -19.45 17.57
N GLY A 165 5.13 -18.11 17.46
CA GLY A 165 5.78 -17.30 18.51
C GLY A 165 6.03 -15.83 18.18
N GLU A 166 5.66 -14.98 19.15
CA GLU A 166 5.78 -13.51 19.30
C GLU A 166 6.34 -12.64 18.15
N SER A 167 5.42 -11.92 17.48
CA SER A 167 5.73 -10.69 16.75
C SER A 167 6.01 -9.55 17.76
N GLN A 168 7.25 -9.46 18.26
CA GLN A 168 7.74 -8.25 18.91
C GLN A 168 8.04 -7.20 17.84
N ARG A 169 7.06 -6.33 17.58
CA ARG A 169 7.33 -4.97 17.12
C ARG A 169 6.78 -4.01 18.17
N SER A 170 7.68 -3.45 18.97
CA SER A 170 7.40 -2.27 19.77
C SER A 170 7.09 -1.11 18.82
N GLY A 171 5.81 -0.70 18.76
CA GLY A 171 5.44 0.58 18.18
C GLY A 171 5.98 1.73 19.04
N CYS A 172 6.32 2.84 18.38
CA CYS A 172 6.68 4.11 19.01
C CYS A 172 5.64 4.58 20.02
#